data_AF-A0A401GHZ5-F1
#
_entry.id   AF-A0A401GHZ5-F1
#
_cell.length_a   1.000
_cell.length_b   1.000
_cell.length_c   1.000
_cell.angle_alpha   90.00
_cell.angle_beta   90.00
_cell.angle_gamma   90.00
#
_symmetry.space_group_name_H-M   'P 1'
#
loop_
_entity.id
_entity.type
_entity.pdbx_description
1 polymer ?
#
loop_
_entity_poly.entity_id
_entity_poly.type
_entity_poly.pdbx_seq_one_letter_code
_entity_poly.pdbx_strand_id
1 'polypeptide(L)'
;MAAAPNYDIMSQALEDLANELSLVAQAPAPQQLLGILQQLLQGQQQQIQGQHELQQQLVQVQQQLQQDIQQLRDEFHAESRLLPLRLLNLNAPRDAPLSFPTNVVLPQPHAQTKADLLRLTDAECQSLATALGIDLSADDLILMWRQQIMDYLGCGETAT
;
A
#
# COMPACT_ATOMS: atom_id res chain seq x y z
N MET A 1 -6.05 -26.11 18.33
CA MET A 1 -7.38 -26.65 18.65
C MET A 1 -7.61 -26.40 20.13
N ALA A 2 -8.46 -25.43 20.50
CA ALA A 2 -8.80 -25.21 21.90
C ALA A 2 -9.76 -26.31 22.33
N ALA A 3 -9.42 -27.06 23.38
CA ALA A 3 -10.29 -28.10 23.93
C ALA A 3 -11.59 -27.45 24.40
N ALA A 4 -12.74 -27.98 23.95
CA ALA A 4 -14.03 -27.53 24.43
C ALA A 4 -14.11 -27.75 25.96
N PRO A 5 -14.65 -26.79 26.74
CA PRO A 5 -14.81 -26.97 28.17
C PRO A 5 -15.65 -28.22 28.46
N ASN A 6 -15.20 -29.07 29.37
CA ASN A 6 -15.95 -30.26 29.76
C ASN A 6 -17.02 -29.88 30.79
N TYR A 7 -18.21 -29.54 30.28
CA TYR A 7 -19.33 -29.03 31.07
C TYR A 7 -19.84 -30.03 32.12
N ASP A 8 -19.68 -31.34 31.92
CA ASP A 8 -20.07 -32.38 32.88
C ASP A 8 -19.18 -32.36 34.14
N ILE A 9 -17.88 -32.11 33.97
CA ILE A 9 -16.97 -31.99 35.11
C ILE A 9 -17.21 -30.67 35.85
N MET A 10 -17.52 -29.60 35.11
CA MET A 10 -17.86 -28.31 35.71
C MET A 10 -19.18 -28.36 36.50
N SER A 11 -20.20 -29.08 36.03
CA SER A 11 -21.48 -29.19 36.76
C SER A 11 -21.32 -29.96 38.06
N GLN A 12 -20.58 -31.07 38.05
CA GLN A 12 -20.27 -31.87 39.24
C GLN A 12 -19.49 -31.05 40.28
N ALA A 13 -18.48 -30.30 39.83
CA ALA A 13 -17.70 -29.43 40.71
C ALA A 13 -18.52 -28.28 41.29
N LEU A 14 -19.51 -27.75 40.55
CA LEU A 14 -20.44 -26.72 41.02
C LEU A 14 -21.44 -27.26 42.04
N GLU A 15 -21.91 -28.50 41.89
CA GLU A 15 -22.76 -29.16 42.88
C GLU A 15 -22.02 -29.41 44.19
N ASP A 16 -20.76 -29.84 44.13
CA ASP A 16 -19.92 -30.02 45.32
C ASP A 16 -19.64 -28.68 46.03
N LEU A 17 -19.35 -27.63 45.26
CA LEU A 17 -19.14 -26.27 45.80
C LEU A 17 -20.43 -25.68 46.40
N ALA A 18 -21.60 -25.96 45.81
CA ALA A 18 -22.89 -25.54 46.34
C ALA A 18 -23.24 -26.25 47.65
N ASN A 19 -22.87 -27.53 47.79
CA ASN A 19 -23.03 -28.28 49.04
C ASN A 19 -22.11 -27.73 50.14
N GLU A 20 -20.85 -27.37 49.84
CA GLU A 20 -19.96 -26.74 50.82
C GLU A 20 -20.37 -25.30 51.17
N LEU A 21 -20.84 -24.53 50.19
CA LEU A 21 -21.32 -23.17 50.40
C LEU A 21 -22.67 -23.10 51.13
N SER A 22 -23.47 -24.17 51.13
CA SER A 22 -24.72 -24.24 51.91
C SER A 22 -24.50 -24.09 53.43
N LEU A 23 -23.26 -24.30 53.90
CA LEU A 23 -22.82 -24.03 55.27
C LEU A 23 -22.54 -22.54 55.56
N VAL A 24 -22.50 -21.69 54.52
CA VAL A 24 -22.34 -20.23 54.60
C VAL A 24 -23.71 -19.60 54.34
N ALA A 25 -24.31 -18.98 55.35
CA ALA A 25 -25.73 -18.59 55.42
C ALA A 25 -26.27 -17.61 54.34
N GLN A 26 -25.52 -17.30 53.28
CA GLN A 26 -25.94 -16.42 52.18
C GLN A 26 -25.38 -16.85 50.81
N ALA A 27 -25.07 -18.13 50.62
CA ALA A 27 -24.65 -18.60 49.30
C ALA A 27 -25.78 -18.46 48.27
N PRO A 28 -25.52 -17.84 47.10
CA PRO A 28 -26.51 -17.76 46.03
C PRO A 28 -26.90 -19.17 45.59
N ALA A 29 -28.17 -19.37 45.28
CA ALA A 29 -28.67 -20.69 44.90
C ALA A 29 -27.90 -21.24 43.69
N PRO A 30 -27.65 -22.56 43.58
CA PRO A 30 -26.92 -23.15 42.46
C PRO A 30 -27.48 -22.78 41.08
N GLN A 31 -28.79 -22.52 41.00
CA GLN A 31 -29.45 -22.02 39.79
C GLN A 31 -29.07 -20.58 39.43
N GLN A 32 -28.83 -19.70 40.41
CA GLN A 32 -28.31 -18.35 40.18
C GLN A 32 -26.86 -18.37 39.70
N LEU A 33 -26.03 -19.26 40.26
CA LEU A 33 -24.65 -19.45 39.81
C LEU A 33 -24.58 -19.87 38.34
N LEU A 34 -25.44 -20.80 37.92
CA LEU A 34 -25.55 -21.23 36.53
C LEU A 34 -25.97 -20.09 35.59
N GLY A 35 -26.92 -19.25 36.00
CA GLY A 35 -27.33 -18.07 35.24
C GLY A 35 -26.20 -17.05 35.05
N ILE A 36 -25.46 -16.76 36.13
CA ILE A 36 -24.30 -15.84 36.10
C ILE A 36 -23.19 -16.40 35.18
N LEU A 37 -22.90 -17.70 35.26
CA LEU A 37 -21.93 -18.37 34.40
C LEU A 37 -22.32 -18.28 32.92
N GLN A 38 -23.60 -18.48 32.61
CA GLN A 38 -24.10 -18.42 31.23
C GLN A 38 -24.02 -17.00 30.66
N GLN A 39 -24.34 -15.98 31.47
CA GLN A 39 -24.15 -14.57 31.11
C GLN A 39 -22.67 -14.21 30.89
N LEU A 40 -21.78 -14.71 31.76
CA LEU A 40 -20.35 -14.49 31.65
C LEU A 40 -19.79 -15.11 30.35
N LEU A 41 -20.21 -16.33 30.02
CA LEU A 41 -19.84 -17.02 28.78
C LEU A 41 -20.30 -16.28 27.53
N GLN A 42 -21.54 -15.78 27.51
CA GLN A 42 -22.03 -14.97 26.39
C GLN A 42 -21.25 -13.65 26.23
N GLY A 43 -20.98 -12.95 27.33
CA GLY A 43 -20.18 -11.73 27.31
C GLY A 43 -18.75 -11.98 26.82
N GLN A 44 -18.13 -13.07 27.28
CA GLN A 44 -16.79 -13.46 26.86
C GLN A 44 -16.76 -13.83 25.36
N GLN A 45 -17.79 -14.49 24.85
CA GLN A 45 -17.87 -14.85 23.43
C GLN A 45 -17.96 -13.62 22.53
N GLN A 46 -18.77 -12.62 22.89
CA GLN A 46 -18.84 -11.35 22.16
C GLN A 46 -17.51 -10.58 22.21
N GLN A 47 -16.82 -10.60 23.35
CA GLN A 47 -15.51 -9.95 23.48
C GLN A 47 -14.45 -10.62 22.59
N ILE A 48 -14.45 -11.95 22.49
CA ILE A 48 -13.54 -12.70 21.62
C ILE A 48 -13.82 -12.39 20.14
N GLN A 49 -15.10 -12.30 19.75
CA GLN A 49 -15.47 -11.92 18.38
C GLN A 49 -14.95 -10.52 18.03
N GLY A 50 -15.19 -9.52 18.89
CA GLY A 50 -14.69 -8.16 18.67
C GLY A 50 -13.16 -8.09 18.63
N GLN A 51 -12.46 -8.85 19.47
CA GLN A 51 -10.99 -8.95 19.37
C GLN A 51 -10.53 -9.57 18.05
N HIS A 52 -11.24 -10.56 17.53
CA HIS A 52 -10.87 -11.24 16.30
C HIS A 52 -11.04 -10.33 15.08
N GLU A 53 -12.15 -9.58 15.01
CA GLU A 53 -12.38 -8.58 13.96
C GLU A 53 -11.29 -7.50 13.94
N LEU A 54 -10.91 -7.01 15.12
CA LEU A 54 -9.87 -5.99 15.26
C LEU A 54 -8.48 -6.53 14.88
N GLN A 55 -8.20 -7.79 15.21
CA GLN A 55 -6.97 -8.47 14.79
C GLN A 55 -6.92 -8.65 13.27
N GLN A 56 -8.03 -9.02 12.63
CA GLN A 56 -8.11 -9.14 11.18
C GLN A 56 -7.90 -7.78 10.49
N GLN A 57 -8.50 -6.71 11.00
CA GLN A 57 -8.28 -5.35 10.49
C GLN A 57 -6.81 -4.95 10.61
N LEU A 58 -6.16 -5.21 11.74
CA LEU A 58 -4.74 -4.87 11.94
C LEU A 58 -3.83 -5.60 10.94
N VAL A 59 -4.10 -6.87 10.66
CA VAL A 59 -3.33 -7.64 9.65
C VAL A 59 -3.54 -7.04 8.26
N GLN A 60 -4.76 -6.65 7.91
CA GLN A 60 -5.06 -6.06 6.61
C GLN A 60 -4.36 -4.71 6.44
N VAL A 61 -4.41 -3.84 7.46
CA VAL A 61 -3.70 -2.55 7.46
C VAL A 61 -2.19 -2.75 7.35
N GLN A 62 -1.63 -3.73 8.07
CA GLN A 62 -0.20 -4.03 7.98
C GLN A 62 0.21 -4.45 6.56
N GLN A 63 -0.59 -5.28 5.89
CA GLN A 63 -0.30 -5.70 4.52
C GLN A 63 -0.39 -4.52 3.54
N GLN A 64 -1.40 -3.66 3.70
CA GLN A 64 -1.52 -2.46 2.86
C GLN A 64 -0.31 -1.54 3.01
N LEU A 65 0.09 -1.25 4.25
CA LEU A 65 1.27 -0.42 4.52
C LEU A 65 2.55 -0.99 3.92
N GLN A 66 2.72 -2.32 3.94
CA GLN A 66 3.88 -2.95 3.31
C GLN A 66 3.87 -2.78 1.79
N GLN A 67 2.70 -2.88 1.14
CA GLN A 67 2.56 -2.65 -0.29
C GLN A 67 2.86 -1.19 -0.64
N ASP A 68 2.30 -0.25 0.10
CA ASP A 68 2.51 1.19 -0.13
C ASP A 68 3.99 1.57 0.04
N ILE A 69 4.66 1.07 1.09
CA ILE A 69 6.10 1.29 1.30
C ILE A 69 6.94 0.71 0.16
N GLN A 70 6.55 -0.46 -0.36
CA GLN A 70 7.27 -1.09 -1.46
C GLN A 70 7.09 -0.29 -2.75
N GLN A 71 5.87 0.18 -3.07
CA GLN A 71 5.60 1.05 -4.21
C GLN A 71 6.40 2.34 -4.14
N LEU A 72 6.35 3.05 -3.00
CA LEU A 72 7.11 4.29 -2.79
C LEU A 72 8.62 4.07 -2.94
N ARG A 73 9.13 2.92 -2.48
CA ARG A 73 10.55 2.57 -2.62
C ARG A 73 10.91 2.35 -4.09
N ASP A 74 10.07 1.66 -4.85
CA ASP A 74 10.32 1.36 -6.26
C ASP A 74 10.26 2.64 -7.11
N GLU A 75 9.29 3.52 -6.84
CA GLU A 75 9.19 4.85 -7.45
C GLU A 75 10.43 5.70 -7.16
N PHE A 76 10.82 5.80 -5.88
CA PHE A 76 12.00 6.56 -5.48
C PHE A 76 13.28 6.05 -6.13
N HIS A 77 13.45 4.73 -6.24
CA HIS A 77 14.59 4.14 -6.92
C HIS A 77 14.59 4.40 -8.43
N ALA A 78 13.42 4.38 -9.07
CA ALA A 78 13.30 4.73 -10.48
C ALA A 78 13.71 6.19 -10.71
N GLU A 79 13.21 7.13 -9.92
CA GLU A 79 13.57 8.55 -10.03
C GLU A 79 15.04 8.82 -9.70
N SER A 80 15.57 8.19 -8.66
CA SER A 80 16.97 8.35 -8.23
C SER A 80 17.96 7.93 -9.32
N ARG A 81 17.62 6.93 -10.14
CA ARG A 81 18.45 6.49 -11.28
C ARG A 81 18.46 7.50 -12.42
N LEU A 82 17.37 8.26 -12.58
CA LEU A 82 17.25 9.28 -13.62
C LEU A 82 17.89 10.61 -13.19
N LEU A 83 18.07 10.85 -11.89
CA LEU A 83 18.59 12.13 -11.39
C LEU A 83 19.92 12.57 -12.01
N PRO A 84 20.98 11.72 -12.12
CA PRO A 84 22.22 12.13 -12.76
C PRO A 84 22.04 12.54 -14.22
N LEU A 85 21.20 11.82 -14.96
CA LEU A 85 20.87 12.14 -16.35
C LEU A 85 20.08 13.45 -16.44
N ARG A 86 19.08 13.64 -15.57
CA ARG A 86 18.30 14.87 -15.51
C ARG A 86 19.18 16.07 -15.23
N LEU A 87 20.12 15.96 -14.29
CA LEU A 87 21.09 17.02 -13.98
C LEU A 87 22.04 17.30 -15.16
N LEU A 88 22.48 16.26 -15.87
CA LEU A 88 23.32 16.41 -17.07
C LEU A 88 22.57 17.17 -18.17
N ASN A 89 21.35 16.73 -18.47
CA ASN A 89 20.52 17.36 -19.49
C ASN A 89 20.11 18.77 -19.07
N LEU A 90 19.73 19.02 -17.81
CA LEU A 90 19.32 20.34 -17.33
C LEU A 90 20.39 21.39 -17.63
N ASN A 91 21.66 21.08 -17.31
CA ASN A 91 22.79 21.98 -17.51
C ASN A 91 23.29 22.05 -18.97
N ALA A 92 22.84 21.15 -19.85
CA ALA A 92 23.21 21.20 -21.25
C ALA A 92 22.54 22.39 -21.97
N PRO A 93 23.24 23.10 -22.85
CA PRO A 93 22.61 24.15 -23.66
C PRO A 93 21.57 23.54 -24.62
N ARG A 94 20.67 24.39 -25.14
CA ARG A 94 19.51 23.95 -25.93
C ARG A 94 19.87 23.08 -27.14
N ASP A 95 21.00 23.38 -27.78
CA ASP A 95 21.47 22.71 -29.00
C ASP A 95 22.53 21.63 -28.73
N ALA A 96 22.87 21.36 -27.46
CA ALA A 96 23.78 20.27 -27.13
C ALA A 96 23.11 18.90 -27.28
N PRO A 97 23.90 17.84 -27.53
CA PRO A 97 23.40 16.47 -27.56
C PRO A 97 22.68 16.10 -26.27
N LEU A 98 21.50 15.52 -26.43
CA LEU A 98 20.68 15.06 -25.34
C LEU A 98 21.10 13.66 -24.89
N SER A 99 21.15 13.45 -23.58
CA SER A 99 21.43 12.15 -23.00
C SER A 99 20.14 11.41 -22.66
N PHE A 100 20.11 10.11 -22.94
CA PHE A 100 18.97 9.23 -22.69
C PHE A 100 19.36 8.09 -21.75
N PRO A 101 18.37 7.47 -21.05
CA PRO A 101 18.64 6.31 -20.21
C PRO A 101 19.30 5.18 -21.01
N THR A 102 20.38 4.60 -20.51
CA THR A 102 21.18 3.60 -21.22
C THR A 102 20.46 2.27 -21.45
N ASN A 103 19.36 2.03 -20.75
CA ASN A 103 18.54 0.82 -20.83
C ASN A 103 17.35 0.94 -21.80
N VAL A 104 17.26 2.03 -22.56
CA VAL A 104 16.16 2.28 -23.50
C VAL A 104 16.66 2.18 -24.94
N VAL A 105 15.90 1.47 -25.78
CA VAL A 105 16.09 1.47 -27.23
C VAL A 105 15.24 2.60 -27.81
N LEU A 106 15.89 3.65 -28.29
CA LEU A 106 15.19 4.81 -28.84
C LEU A 106 14.66 4.52 -30.25
N PRO A 107 13.46 5.02 -30.59
CA PRO A 107 12.97 4.98 -31.96
C PRO A 107 13.87 5.83 -32.87
N GLN A 108 13.88 5.52 -34.17
CA GLN A 108 14.60 6.31 -35.17
C GLN A 108 13.58 6.86 -36.18
N PRO A 109 13.59 8.18 -36.48
CA PRO A 109 14.41 9.22 -35.86
C PRO A 109 13.97 9.56 -34.41
N HIS A 110 14.90 9.99 -33.56
CA HIS A 110 14.59 10.60 -32.26
C HIS A 110 15.28 11.96 -32.11
N ALA A 111 14.71 12.80 -31.23
CA ALA A 111 15.25 14.10 -30.87
C ALA A 111 16.71 13.98 -30.38
N GLN A 112 17.61 14.74 -30.98
CA GLN A 112 19.03 14.76 -30.59
C GLN A 112 19.33 15.89 -29.62
N THR A 113 18.49 16.92 -29.56
CA THR A 113 18.68 18.13 -28.75
C THR A 113 17.41 18.52 -28.01
N LYS A 114 17.51 19.45 -27.06
CA LYS A 114 16.31 20.02 -26.40
C LYS A 114 15.43 20.79 -27.39
N ALA A 115 16.03 21.45 -28.38
CA ALA A 115 15.28 22.14 -29.43
C ALA A 115 14.41 21.17 -30.26
N ASP A 116 14.91 19.96 -30.50
CA ASP A 116 14.18 18.95 -31.26
C ASP A 116 12.98 18.41 -30.49
N LEU A 117 13.08 18.26 -29.16
CA LEU A 117 11.96 17.84 -28.30
C LEU A 117 10.73 18.76 -28.46
N LEU A 118 10.96 20.08 -28.57
CA LEU A 118 9.90 21.06 -28.77
C LEU A 118 9.21 20.96 -30.13
N ARG A 119 9.83 20.28 -31.09
CA ARG A 119 9.35 20.14 -32.48
C ARG A 119 8.74 18.76 -32.78
N LEU A 120 8.76 17.84 -31.83
CA LEU A 120 8.26 16.47 -32.01
C LEU A 120 6.77 16.44 -32.40
N THR A 121 6.42 15.71 -33.45
CA THR A 121 5.04 15.43 -33.82
C THR A 121 4.37 14.48 -32.82
N ASP A 122 3.05 14.30 -32.94
CA ASP A 122 2.27 13.40 -32.07
C ASP A 122 2.81 11.97 -32.11
N ALA A 123 3.07 11.44 -33.31
CA ALA A 123 3.58 10.09 -33.51
C ALA A 123 4.99 9.90 -32.92
N GLU A 124 5.84 10.93 -33.02
CA GLU A 124 7.20 10.89 -32.46
C GLU A 124 7.17 10.98 -30.94
N CYS A 125 6.29 11.82 -30.35
CA CYS A 125 6.10 11.88 -28.90
C CYS A 125 5.60 10.55 -28.36
N GLN A 126 4.60 9.94 -29.01
CA GLN A 126 4.04 8.66 -28.58
C GLN A 126 5.09 7.54 -28.67
N SER A 127 5.86 7.49 -29.75
CA SER A 127 6.93 6.50 -29.93
C SER A 127 8.03 6.67 -28.90
N LEU A 128 8.44 7.92 -28.62
CA LEU A 128 9.48 8.22 -27.65
C LEU A 128 9.01 7.94 -26.22
N ALA A 129 7.79 8.33 -25.86
CA ALA A 129 7.23 8.05 -24.55
C ALA A 129 7.09 6.54 -24.30
N THR A 130 6.66 5.78 -25.31
CA THR A 130 6.60 4.32 -25.23
C THR A 130 7.99 3.73 -24.95
N ALA A 131 9.02 4.22 -25.64
CA ALA A 131 10.39 3.77 -25.40
C ALA A 131 10.90 4.14 -23.99
N LEU A 132 10.55 5.33 -23.50
CA LEU A 132 10.91 5.80 -22.15
C LEU A 132 10.04 5.21 -21.03
N GLY A 133 8.97 4.47 -21.37
CA GLY A 133 8.00 3.95 -20.40
C GLY A 133 7.15 5.03 -19.74
N ILE A 134 6.93 6.15 -20.43
CA ILE A 134 6.08 7.26 -19.97
C ILE A 134 4.66 6.99 -20.48
N ASP A 135 3.69 7.02 -19.57
CA ASP A 135 2.28 6.91 -19.93
C ASP A 135 1.74 8.29 -20.32
N LEU A 136 1.40 8.46 -21.60
CA LEU A 136 0.82 9.69 -22.13
C LEU A 136 -0.70 9.54 -22.20
N SER A 137 -1.45 10.50 -21.66
CA SER A 137 -2.91 10.47 -21.78
C SER A 137 -3.32 10.82 -23.22
N ALA A 138 -4.25 10.04 -23.79
CA ALA A 138 -4.70 10.25 -25.18
C ALA A 138 -5.45 11.58 -25.40
N ASP A 139 -6.02 12.15 -24.33
CA ASP A 139 -6.78 13.40 -24.37
C ASP A 139 -5.91 14.65 -24.22
N ASP A 140 -4.62 14.48 -23.93
CA ASP A 140 -3.70 15.57 -23.67
C ASP A 140 -3.26 16.25 -24.98
N LEU A 141 -3.01 17.56 -24.88
CA LEU A 141 -2.43 18.31 -25.99
C LEU A 141 -0.98 17.88 -26.22
N ILE A 142 -0.54 17.89 -27.49
CA ILE A 142 0.85 17.58 -27.87
C ILE A 142 1.90 18.37 -27.10
N LEU A 143 1.58 19.63 -26.74
CA LEU A 143 2.47 20.46 -25.93
C LEU A 143 2.73 19.83 -24.56
N MET A 144 1.71 19.21 -23.95
CA MET A 144 1.81 18.56 -22.66
C MET A 144 2.60 17.25 -22.74
N TRP A 145 2.45 16.48 -23.82
CA TRP A 145 3.30 15.31 -24.07
C TRP A 145 4.77 15.69 -24.21
N ARG A 146 5.07 16.73 -24.99
CA ARG A 146 6.44 17.27 -25.13
C ARG A 146 6.99 17.70 -23.76
N GLN A 147 6.17 18.38 -22.96
CA GLN A 147 6.55 18.81 -21.61
C GLN A 147 6.84 17.61 -20.71
N GLN A 148 5.99 16.59 -20.67
CA GLN A 148 6.18 15.37 -19.89
C GLN A 148 7.49 14.65 -20.26
N ILE A 149 7.78 14.53 -21.56
CA ILE A 149 9.05 13.95 -22.05
C ILE A 149 10.24 14.82 -21.64
N MET A 150 10.14 16.15 -21.79
CA MET A 150 11.18 17.08 -21.37
C MET A 150 11.44 16.98 -19.86
N ASP A 151 10.40 16.95 -19.03
CA ASP A 151 10.51 16.84 -17.58
C ASP A 151 11.10 15.49 -17.17
N TYR A 152 10.68 14.40 -17.82
CA TYR A 152 11.29 13.09 -17.62
C TYR A 152 12.80 13.11 -17.87
N LEU A 153 13.24 13.73 -18.97
CA LEU A 153 14.65 13.83 -19.35
C LEU A 153 15.41 14.94 -18.61
N GLY A 154 14.75 15.77 -17.81
CA GLY A 154 15.36 16.89 -17.09
C GLY A 154 15.68 18.10 -17.98
N CYS A 155 14.91 18.28 -19.05
CA CYS A 155 15.04 19.35 -20.04
C CYS A 155 14.03 20.47 -19.87
N GLY A 156 13.15 20.39 -18.86
CA GLY A 156 12.10 21.37 -18.61
C GLY A 156 12.62 22.81 -18.69
N GLU A 157 11.80 23.71 -19.24
CA GLU A 157 12.19 25.09 -19.50
C GLU A 157 12.75 25.74 -18.22
N THR A 158 14.07 25.91 -18.17
CA THR A 158 14.65 26.95 -17.34
C THR A 158 14.25 28.24 -18.01
N ALA A 159 13.31 28.96 -17.39
CA ALA A 159 12.94 30.30 -17.79
C ALA A 159 14.22 31.16 -17.84
N THR A 160 14.73 31.41 -19.04
CA THR A 160 15.80 32.37 -19.32
C THR A 160 15.42 33.21 -20.52
#